data_AF-A0A377B1E9-F1
#
_entry.id   AF-A0A377B1E9-F1
#
_cell.length_a   1.000
_cell.length_b   1.000
_cell.length_c   1.000
_cell.angle_alpha   90.00
_cell.angle_beta   90.00
_cell.angle_gamma   90.00
#
_symmetry.space_group_name_H-M   'P 1'
#
loop_
_entity.id
_entity.type
_entity.pdbx_description
1 polymer ?
#
loop_
_entity_poly.entity_id
_entity_poly.type
_entity_poly.pdbx_seq_one_letter_code
_entity_poly.pdbx_strand_id
1 'polypeptide(L)'
;MNNAFMMHASTSPFYPLFAALDINAKMHEGVSGRNMWMDCVVNGINARKLILDNCQHIRPFVPELVDGKPWQSYETAQIAVDLRFFQFVPGEHWHSLKAMQRINTLSIHANCC
;
A
#
# COMPACT_ATOMS: atom_id res chain seq x y z
N MET A 1 24.30 -3.40 -17.64
CA MET A 1 23.62 -2.74 -16.51
C MET A 1 24.44 -1.58 -15.94
N ASN A 2 25.73 -1.77 -15.57
CA ASN A 2 26.56 -0.69 -15.03
C ASN A 2 26.81 0.49 -16.00
N ASN A 3 27.00 0.20 -17.30
CA ASN A 3 27.25 1.26 -18.29
C ASN A 3 26.07 2.24 -18.44
N ALA A 4 24.83 1.77 -18.28
CA ALA A 4 23.66 2.64 -18.31
C ALA A 4 23.52 3.46 -17.02
N PHE A 5 23.90 2.90 -15.87
CA PHE A 5 23.91 3.60 -14.59
C PHE A 5 24.91 4.77 -14.59
N MET A 6 26.13 4.52 -15.09
CA MET A 6 27.19 5.54 -15.13
C MET A 6 26.87 6.72 -16.06
N MET A 7 25.98 6.56 -17.06
CA MET A 7 25.53 7.67 -17.91
C MET A 7 24.62 8.68 -17.18
N HIS A 8 23.99 8.26 -16.08
CA HIS A 8 23.08 9.10 -15.29
C HIS A 8 23.57 9.37 -13.87
N ALA A 9 24.59 8.63 -13.42
CA ALA A 9 25.21 8.84 -12.11
C ALA A 9 26.22 9.99 -12.17
N SER A 10 26.20 10.85 -11.15
CA SER A 10 27.23 11.87 -10.96
C SER A 10 28.59 11.22 -10.76
N THR A 11 29.64 11.77 -11.38
CA THR A 11 31.03 11.41 -11.08
C THR A 11 31.49 11.92 -9.71
N SER A 12 30.71 12.80 -9.08
CA SER A 12 30.87 13.29 -7.71
C SER A 12 29.64 12.91 -6.86
N PRO A 13 29.61 11.70 -6.26
CA PRO A 13 28.50 11.26 -5.42
C PRO A 13 28.44 12.02 -4.08
N PHE A 14 27.23 12.35 -3.63
CA PHE A 14 27.00 12.92 -2.30
C PHE A 14 26.90 11.81 -1.25
N TYR A 15 28.01 11.55 -0.55
CA TYR A 15 28.12 10.44 0.41
C TYR A 15 27.02 10.33 1.47
N PRO A 16 26.50 11.44 2.06
CA PRO A 16 25.38 11.35 3.00
C PRO A 16 24.11 10.75 2.40
N LEU A 17 23.89 10.88 1.09
CA LEU A 17 22.76 10.23 0.41
C LEU A 17 22.93 8.70 0.39
N PHE A 18 24.14 8.21 0.16
CA PHE A 18 24.43 6.78 0.19
C PHE A 18 24.34 6.21 1.61
N ALA A 19 24.80 6.97 2.61
CA ALA A 19 24.63 6.60 4.02
C ALA A 19 23.14 6.52 4.40
N ALA A 20 22.29 7.44 3.92
CA ALA A 20 20.85 7.38 4.16
C ALA A 20 20.21 6.11 3.55
N LEU A 21 20.68 5.65 2.39
CA LEU A 21 20.20 4.39 1.78
C LEU A 21 20.59 3.16 2.59
N ASP A 22 21.81 3.13 3.15
CA ASP A 22 22.28 2.04 4.01
C ASP A 22 21.47 1.97 5.31
N ILE A 23 21.25 3.12 5.95
CA ILE A 23 20.41 3.20 7.15
C ILE A 23 18.95 2.84 6.84
N ASN A 24 18.40 3.25 5.70
CA ASN A 24 17.06 2.86 5.29
C ASN A 24 16.93 1.33 5.18
N ALA A 25 17.92 0.66 4.57
CA ALA A 25 17.94 -0.80 4.51
C ALA A 25 17.95 -1.41 5.93
N LYS A 26 18.76 -0.86 6.83
CA LYS A 26 18.84 -1.32 8.22
C LYS A 26 17.55 -1.10 9.00
N MET A 27 16.87 0.03 8.81
CA MET A 27 15.58 0.34 9.45
C MET A 27 14.49 -0.66 9.06
N HIS A 28 14.50 -1.11 7.80
CA HIS A 28 13.52 -2.07 7.28
C HIS A 28 13.91 -3.53 7.55
N GLU A 29 15.10 -3.79 8.09
CA GLU A 29 15.58 -5.14 8.33
C GLU A 29 14.89 -5.78 9.55
N GLY A 30 14.51 -7.05 9.41
CA GLY A 30 14.05 -7.88 10.51
C GLY A 30 12.64 -7.56 11.03
N VAL A 31 12.38 -7.94 12.28
CA VAL A 31 11.06 -7.83 12.92
C VAL A 31 10.71 -6.38 13.23
N SER A 32 11.69 -5.57 13.65
CA SER A 32 11.48 -4.17 14.03
C SER A 32 10.91 -3.35 12.86
N GLY A 33 11.49 -3.48 11.65
CA GLY A 33 10.99 -2.79 10.46
C GLY A 33 9.56 -3.21 10.08
N ARG A 34 9.23 -4.50 10.22
CA ARG A 34 7.87 -5.00 9.99
C ARG A 34 6.87 -4.44 11.01
N ASN A 35 7.24 -4.41 12.28
CA ASN A 35 6.39 -3.87 13.34
C ASN A 35 6.16 -2.37 13.15
N MET A 36 7.19 -1.60 12.78
CA MET A 36 7.06 -0.18 12.48
C MET A 36 6.01 0.09 11.39
N TRP A 37 6.03 -0.69 10.30
CA TRP A 37 5.01 -0.60 9.26
C TRP A 37 3.62 -1.05 9.73
N MET A 38 3.55 -2.09 10.56
CA MET A 38 2.30 -2.55 11.16
C MET A 38 1.66 -1.44 12.00
N ASP A 39 2.41 -0.81 12.89
CA ASP A 39 1.91 0.31 13.71
C ASP A 39 1.41 1.48 12.84
N CYS A 40 2.12 1.78 11.75
CA CYS A 40 1.69 2.76 10.76
C CYS A 40 0.34 2.38 10.12
N VAL A 41 0.15 1.13 9.72
CA VAL A 41 -1.11 0.63 9.16
C VAL A 41 -2.25 0.73 10.18
N VAL A 42 -2.03 0.30 11.42
CA VAL A 42 -3.03 0.39 12.50
C VAL A 42 -3.43 1.85 12.73
N ASN A 43 -2.46 2.76 12.84
CA ASN A 43 -2.71 4.18 13.03
C ASN A 43 -3.46 4.79 11.84
N GLY A 44 -3.10 4.42 10.60
CA GLY A 44 -3.78 4.85 9.39
C GLY A 44 -5.24 4.37 9.34
N ILE A 45 -5.53 3.14 9.75
CA ILE A 45 -6.89 2.60 9.83
C ILE A 45 -7.70 3.37 10.88
N ASN A 46 -7.15 3.59 12.07
CA ASN A 46 -7.83 4.33 13.13
C ASN A 46 -8.14 5.77 12.69
N ALA A 47 -7.20 6.44 12.03
CA ALA A 47 -7.43 7.78 11.47
C ALA A 47 -8.56 7.78 10.43
N ARG A 48 -8.61 6.78 9.53
CA ARG A 48 -9.70 6.66 8.55
C ARG A 48 -11.06 6.44 9.20
N LYS A 49 -11.13 5.62 10.24
CA LYS A 49 -12.37 5.42 11.02
C LYS A 49 -12.83 6.74 11.63
N LEU A 50 -11.93 7.48 12.28
CA LEU A 50 -12.26 8.79 12.87
C LEU A 50 -12.80 9.76 11.82
N ILE A 51 -12.22 9.79 10.62
CA ILE A 51 -12.73 10.63 9.52
C ILE A 51 -14.13 10.16 9.09
N LEU A 52 -14.35 8.85 8.93
CA LEU A 52 -15.66 8.31 8.54
C LEU A 52 -16.75 8.62 9.58
N ASP A 53 -16.40 8.61 10.86
CA ASP A 53 -17.35 8.83 11.96
C ASP A 53 -17.66 10.32 12.19
N ASN A 54 -16.70 11.21 11.94
CA ASN A 54 -16.80 12.62 12.34
C ASN A 54 -16.85 13.62 11.18
N CYS A 55 -16.43 13.24 9.97
CA CYS A 55 -16.33 14.15 8.83
C CYS A 55 -17.44 13.90 7.81
N GLN A 56 -18.13 14.97 7.39
CA GLN A 56 -19.20 14.87 6.37
C GLN A 56 -18.66 15.04 4.94
N HIS A 57 -17.72 15.96 4.73
CA HIS A 57 -17.25 16.37 3.40
C HIS A 57 -15.94 15.72 2.98
N ILE A 58 -15.10 15.33 3.94
CA ILE A 58 -13.83 14.67 3.67
C ILE A 58 -14.04 13.19 3.95
N ARG A 59 -13.88 12.35 2.93
CA ARG A 59 -14.00 10.89 3.07
C ARG A 59 -12.74 10.19 2.60
N PRO A 60 -12.26 9.18 3.34
CA PRO A 60 -11.13 8.39 2.90
C PRO A 60 -11.51 7.56 1.68
N PHE A 61 -10.55 7.37 0.77
CA PHE A 61 -10.73 6.57 -0.43
C PHE A 61 -10.60 5.08 -0.10
N VAL A 62 -11.69 4.50 0.41
CA VAL A 62 -11.85 3.09 0.77
C VAL A 62 -13.23 2.60 0.32
N PRO A 63 -13.46 1.27 0.20
CA PRO A 63 -14.79 0.74 -0.02
C PRO A 63 -15.77 1.24 1.05
N GLU A 64 -16.99 1.61 0.67
CA GLU A 64 -18.02 2.02 1.63
C GLU A 64 -18.51 0.82 2.46
N LEU A 65 -18.67 -0.33 1.79
CA LEU A 65 -19.13 -1.58 2.37
C LEU A 65 -18.14 -2.70 2.04
N VAL A 66 -17.88 -3.56 3.01
CA VAL A 66 -17.16 -4.82 2.84
C VAL A 66 -18.05 -5.93 3.40
N ASP A 67 -18.35 -6.94 2.59
CA ASP A 67 -19.30 -8.02 2.90
C ASP A 67 -20.65 -7.50 3.44
N GLY A 68 -21.14 -6.38 2.89
CA GLY A 68 -22.41 -5.77 3.26
C GLY A 68 -22.40 -4.97 4.57
N LYS A 69 -21.25 -4.83 5.25
CA LYS A 69 -21.11 -4.01 6.47
C LYS A 69 -20.24 -2.76 6.20
N PRO A 70 -20.48 -1.64 6.91
CA PRO A 70 -19.64 -0.45 6.81
C PRO A 70 -18.17 -0.77 7.11
N TRP A 71 -17.25 -0.24 6.31
CA TRP A 71 -15.81 -0.49 6.45
C TRP A 71 -15.28 -0.23 7.87
N GLN A 72 -15.70 0.88 8.48
CA GLN A 72 -15.25 1.28 9.82
C GLN A 72 -15.77 0.40 10.96
N SER A 73 -16.80 -0.43 10.71
CA SER A 73 -17.40 -1.29 11.74
C SER A 73 -16.56 -2.53 12.08
N TYR A 74 -15.56 -2.87 11.26
CA TYR A 74 -14.68 -4.01 11.48
C TYR A 74 -13.54 -3.67 12.44
N GLU A 75 -13.03 -4.66 13.16
CA GLU A 75 -11.89 -4.48 14.07
C GLU A 75 -10.63 -4.03 13.32
N THR A 76 -9.86 -3.10 13.91
CA THR A 76 -8.66 -2.56 13.25
C THR A 76 -7.64 -3.65 12.96
N ALA A 77 -7.48 -4.62 13.87
CA ALA A 77 -6.58 -5.76 13.68
C ALA A 77 -6.99 -6.64 12.49
N GLN A 78 -8.29 -6.78 12.23
CA GLN A 78 -8.80 -7.54 11.09
C GLN A 78 -8.53 -6.79 9.78
N ILE A 79 -8.87 -5.51 9.72
CA ILE A 79 -8.65 -4.67 8.54
C ILE A 79 -7.15 -4.68 8.17
N ALA A 80 -6.27 -4.64 9.16
CA ALA A 80 -4.84 -4.48 8.93
C ALA A 80 -4.14 -5.68 8.27
N VAL A 81 -4.73 -6.88 8.35
CA VAL A 81 -4.14 -8.11 7.81
C VAL A 81 -4.91 -8.69 6.61
N ASP A 82 -6.08 -8.15 6.31
CA ASP A 82 -6.98 -8.68 5.28
C ASP A 82 -7.01 -7.75 4.05
N LEU A 83 -6.56 -8.28 2.91
CA LEU A 83 -6.45 -7.54 1.65
C LEU A 83 -7.82 -7.08 1.12
N ARG A 84 -8.92 -7.75 1.49
CA ARG A 84 -10.26 -7.42 0.99
C ARG A 84 -10.68 -5.99 1.30
N PHE A 85 -10.16 -5.40 2.38
CA PHE A 85 -10.42 -4.02 2.78
C PHE A 85 -9.71 -2.96 1.93
N PHE A 86 -8.75 -3.37 1.10
CA PHE A 86 -7.93 -2.50 0.25
C PHE A 86 -7.93 -2.90 -1.22
N GLN A 87 -8.58 -4.01 -1.56
CA GLN A 87 -8.63 -4.52 -2.91
C GLN A 87 -9.59 -3.70 -3.77
N PHE A 88 -9.18 -3.40 -4.99
CA PHE A 88 -10.04 -2.83 -6.01
C PHE A 88 -10.76 -3.96 -6.75
N VAL A 89 -12.09 -3.97 -6.72
CA VAL A 89 -12.89 -4.99 -7.40
C VAL A 89 -13.49 -4.40 -8.68
N PRO A 90 -13.30 -5.05 -9.85
CA PRO A 90 -13.92 -4.59 -11.08
C PRO A 90 -15.44 -4.41 -10.93
N GLY A 91 -15.93 -3.23 -11.34
CA GLY A 91 -17.34 -2.88 -11.25
C GLY A 91 -17.72 -2.11 -9.98
N GLU A 92 -16.84 -1.98 -8.99
CA GLU A 92 -17.12 -1.13 -7.83
C GLU A 92 -16.97 0.37 -8.18
N HIS A 93 -17.90 1.17 -7.65
CA HIS A 93 -17.99 2.59 -7.99
C HIS A 93 -17.15 3.50 -7.10
N TRP A 94 -16.78 3.07 -5.89
CA TRP A 94 -16.05 3.92 -4.93
C TRP A 94 -14.70 4.38 -5.48
N HIS A 95 -14.05 3.56 -6.29
CA HIS A 95 -12.78 3.91 -6.93
C HIS A 95 -12.91 4.49 -8.35
N SER A 96 -14.11 4.45 -8.95
CA SER A 96 -14.40 5.02 -10.28
C SER A 96 -13.47 4.55 -11.43
N LEU A 97 -12.80 3.40 -11.28
CA LEU A 97 -11.91 2.84 -12.30
C LEU A 97 -12.69 1.92 -13.23
N LYS A 98 -13.16 2.48 -14.37
CA LYS A 98 -14.04 1.78 -15.33
C LYS A 98 -13.36 0.64 -16.10
N ALA A 99 -12.05 0.71 -16.30
CA ALA A 99 -11.30 -0.23 -17.15
C ALA A 99 -10.50 -1.28 -16.37
N MET A 100 -10.82 -1.50 -15.08
CA MET A 100 -10.09 -2.48 -14.29
C MET A 100 -10.48 -3.89 -14.71
N GLN A 101 -9.50 -4.65 -15.23
CA GLN A 101 -9.68 -6.06 -15.56
C GLN A 101 -9.34 -6.92 -14.34
N ARG A 102 -10.12 -7.98 -14.13
CA ARG A 102 -9.72 -9.02 -13.17
C ARG A 102 -8.46 -9.69 -13.73
N ILE A 103 -7.34 -9.54 -13.06
CA ILE A 103 -6.14 -10.33 -13.38
C ILE A 103 -6.42 -11.75 -12.89
N ASN A 104 -6.87 -12.64 -13.79
CA ASN A 104 -6.91 -14.06 -13.48
C ASN A 104 -5.47 -14.53 -13.27
N THR A 105 -5.17 -15.04 -12.08
CA THR A 105 -3.87 -15.63 -11.72
C THR A 105 -3.49 -16.85 -12.58
N LEU A 106 -4.36 -17.30 -13.49
CA LEU A 106 -4.09 -18.35 -14.47
C LEU A 106 -3.33 -17.88 -15.72
N SER A 107 -3.16 -16.57 -15.96
CA SER A 107 -2.46 -16.08 -17.18
C SER A 107 -0.95 -15.84 -16.99
N ILE A 108 -0.40 -16.00 -15.78
CA ILE A 108 1.05 -15.82 -15.52
C ILE A 108 1.90 -17.05 -15.87
N HIS A 109 1.31 -18.18 -16.28
CA HIS A 109 2.05 -19.37 -16.72
C HIS A 109 2.26 -19.47 -18.24
N ALA A 110 1.80 -18.50 -19.04
CA ALA A 110 1.75 -18.66 -20.49
C ALA A 110 2.89 -18.00 -21.29
N ASN A 111 3.87 -17.31 -20.69
CA ASN A 111 4.96 -16.68 -21.45
C ASN A 111 6.29 -16.67 -20.69
N CYS A 112 6.76 -17.86 -20.32
CA CYS A 112 8.18 -18.09 -20.04
C CYS A 112 8.67 -19.22 -20.97
N CYS A 113 8.83 -18.87 -22.25
CA CYS A 113 9.62 -19.57 -23.26
C CYS A 113 10.39 -18.50 -24.04
#